data_AF-N6YF01-F1
#
_entry.id   AF-N6YF01-F1
#
_cell.length_a   1.000
_cell.length_b   1.000
_cell.length_c   1.000
_cell.angle_alpha   90.00
_cell.angle_beta   90.00
_cell.angle_gamma   90.00
#
_symmetry.space_group_name_H-M   'P 1'
#
loop_
_entity.id
_entity.type
_entity.pdbx_description
1 polymer ?
#
loop_
_entity_poly.entity_id
_entity_poly.type
_entity_poly.pdbx_seq_one_letter_code
_entity_poly.pdbx_strand_id
1 'polypeptide(L)' 'MLRSAFEAQALAQPSERRVSIDSAESDVKLDMRADACADRIQLIAARLYRGQATNFRPPGSSFALALLLPS' A
#
# COMPACT_ATOMS: atom_id res chain seq x y z
N MET A 1 -20.13 -22.20 -14.24
CA MET A 1 -19.59 -20.86 -14.57
C MET A 1 -19.93 -19.95 -13.40
N LEU A 2 -18.99 -19.61 -12.52
CA LEU A 2 -19.27 -18.65 -11.45
C LEU A 2 -19.44 -17.27 -12.11
N ARG A 3 -20.66 -16.73 -12.07
CA ARG A 3 -20.92 -15.32 -12.38
C ARG A 3 -20.38 -14.51 -11.20
N SER A 4 -19.25 -13.82 -11.34
CA SER A 4 -18.75 -12.93 -10.29
C SER A 4 -19.60 -11.67 -10.26
N ALA A 5 -20.18 -11.34 -9.10
CA ALA A 5 -20.70 -10.00 -8.85
C ALA A 5 -19.52 -9.03 -8.81
N PHE A 6 -19.57 -7.99 -9.64
CA PHE A 6 -18.59 -6.91 -9.62
C PHE A 6 -19.14 -5.79 -8.74
N GLU A 7 -18.30 -5.26 -7.85
CA GLU A 7 -18.62 -4.08 -7.06
C GLU A 7 -17.90 -2.87 -7.66
N ALA A 8 -18.62 -1.75 -7.78
CA ALA A 8 -18.04 -0.47 -8.18
C ALA A 8 -17.83 0.40 -6.94
N GLN A 9 -16.65 1.00 -6.83
CA GLN A 9 -16.30 1.88 -5.72
C GLN A 9 -15.83 3.24 -6.25
N ALA A 10 -16.16 4.31 -5.52
CA ALA A 10 -15.61 5.63 -5.79
C ALA A 10 -14.08 5.60 -5.75
N LEU A 11 -13.45 6.35 -6.65
CA LEU A 11 -11.99 6.39 -6.76
C LEU A 11 -11.40 7.14 -5.56
N ALA A 12 -10.69 6.41 -4.69
CA ALA A 12 -9.84 6.99 -3.65
C ALA A 12 -8.40 7.07 -4.19
N GLN A 13 -7.91 8.28 -4.43
CA GLN A 13 -6.53 8.45 -4.89
C GLN A 13 -5.56 8.03 -3.78
N PRO A 14 -4.55 7.19 -4.09
CA PRO A 14 -3.53 6.82 -3.11
C PRO A 14 -2.63 8.02 -2.81
N SER A 15 -2.04 8.02 -1.61
CA SER A 15 -0.94 8.93 -1.32
C SER A 15 0.29 8.54 -2.13
N GLU A 16 1.13 9.51 -2.45
CA GLU A 16 2.40 9.28 -3.14
C GLU A 16 3.58 9.77 -2.28
N ARG A 17 4.72 9.10 -2.42
CA ARG A 17 5.96 9.44 -1.74
C ARG A 17 7.11 9.34 -2.72
N ARG A 18 8.03 10.30 -2.60
CA ARG A 18 9.32 10.25 -3.27
C ARG A 18 10.30 9.44 -2.43
N VAL A 19 10.91 8.44 -3.03
CA VAL A 19 11.90 7.55 -2.41
C VAL A 19 13.08 7.36 -3.35
N SER A 20 14.26 7.10 -2.79
CA SER A 20 15.44 6.75 -3.59
C SER A 20 15.50 5.24 -3.79
N ILE A 21 15.53 4.79 -5.05
CA ILE A 21 15.63 3.38 -5.45
C ILE A 21 16.82 3.28 -6.40
N ASP A 22 17.81 2.46 -6.06
CA ASP A 22 19.06 2.33 -6.85
C ASP A 22 19.70 3.70 -7.16
N SER A 23 19.71 4.59 -6.15
CA SER A 23 20.21 5.98 -6.24
C SER A 23 19.44 6.90 -7.19
N ALA A 24 18.29 6.48 -7.71
CA ALA A 24 17.39 7.31 -8.51
C ALA A 24 16.13 7.69 -7.71
N GLU A 25 15.78 8.98 -7.76
CA GLU A 25 14.54 9.48 -7.17
C GLU A 25 13.33 8.91 -7.92
N SER A 26 12.36 8.44 -7.14
CA SER A 26 11.22 7.69 -7.65
C SER A 26 9.95 8.03 -6.87
N ASP A 27 8.91 8.41 -7.59
CA ASP A 27 7.58 8.57 -7.00
C ASP A 27 6.87 7.20 -6.96
N VAL A 28 6.45 6.79 -5.76
CA VAL A 28 5.74 5.54 -5.49
C VAL A 28 4.45 5.82 -4.75
N LYS A 29 3.44 4.98 -4.99
CA LYS A 29 2.19 5.03 -4.25
C LYS A 29 2.37 4.34 -2.91
N LEU A 30 1.67 4.85 -1.90
CA LEU A 30 1.68 4.34 -0.54
C LEU A 30 0.26 4.05 -0.07
N ASP A 31 0.09 2.90 0.56
CA ASP A 31 -1.03 2.64 1.46
C ASP A 31 -0.57 2.08 2.80
N MET A 32 -1.47 2.12 3.79
CA MET A 32 -1.27 1.45 5.07
C MET A 32 -2.15 0.20 5.15
N ARG A 33 -1.59 -0.87 5.69
CA ARG A 33 -2.29 -2.11 5.96
C ARG A 33 -2.26 -2.41 7.46
N ALA A 34 -3.44 -2.61 8.03
CA ALA A 34 -3.61 -3.11 9.38
C ALA A 34 -4.05 -4.57 9.31
N ASP A 35 -3.22 -5.49 9.78
CA ASP A 35 -3.58 -6.90 9.91
C ASP A 35 -4.14 -7.11 11.31
N ALA A 36 -5.42 -7.47 11.40
CA ALA A 36 -6.14 -7.62 12.65
C ALA A 36 -6.52 -9.10 12.89
N CYS A 37 -6.45 -9.52 14.15
CA CYS A 37 -6.85 -10.85 14.59
C CYS A 37 -7.51 -10.74 15.97
N ALA A 38 -8.63 -11.46 16.13
CA ALA A 38 -9.38 -11.51 17.38
C ALA A 38 -9.60 -10.11 17.95
N ASP A 39 -10.30 -9.24 17.22
CA ASP A 39 -10.62 -7.84 17.57
C ASP A 39 -9.45 -6.86 17.77
N ARG A 40 -8.19 -7.30 17.58
CA ARG A 40 -6.99 -6.47 17.79
C ARG A 40 -6.16 -6.30 16.53
N ILE A 41 -5.60 -5.11 16.33
CA ILE A 41 -4.55 -4.88 15.33
C ILE A 41 -3.27 -5.56 15.82
N GLN A 42 -2.72 -6.44 15.00
CA GLN A 42 -1.48 -7.17 15.28
C GLN A 42 -0.28 -6.49 14.63
N LEU A 43 -0.47 -5.92 13.45
CA LEU A 43 0.58 -5.26 12.67
C LEU A 43 0.00 -4.10 11.87
N ILE A 44 0.75 -3.01 11.80
CA ILE A 44 0.54 -1.94 10.82
C ILE A 44 1.79 -1.89 9.93
N ALA A 45 1.59 -2.02 8.62
CA ALA A 45 2.66 -1.94 7.64
C ALA A 45 2.33 -0.90 6.56
N ALA A 46 3.32 -0.11 6.15
CA ALA A 46 3.20 0.71 4.94
C ALA A 46 3.65 -0.10 3.73
N ARG A 47 2.92 0.00 2.62
CA ARG A 47 3.25 -0.68 1.36
C ARG A 47 3.54 0.35 0.29
N LEU A 48 4.68 0.18 -0.38
CA LEU A 48 5.11 0.98 -1.52
C LEU A 48 4.87 0.17 -2.80
N TYR A 49 4.22 0.78 -3.78
CA TYR A 49 3.91 0.11 -5.04
C TYR A 49 3.84 1.07 -6.23
N ARG A 50 3.88 0.51 -7.43
CA ARG A 50 3.69 1.24 -8.69
C ARG A 50 2.52 0.66 -9.49
N GLY A 51 1.92 1.50 -10.34
CA GLY A 51 0.80 1.12 -11.19
C GLY A 51 -0.57 1.29 -10.52
N GLN A 52 -1.56 0.56 -11.03
CA GLN A 52 -2.96 0.70 -10.59
C GLN A 52 -3.31 -0.23 -9.43
N ALA A 53 -2.73 -1.42 -9.37
CA ALA A 53 -3.01 -2.42 -8.36
C ALA A 53 -1.90 -2.46 -7.30
N THR A 54 -2.28 -2.68 -6.05
CA THR A 54 -1.34 -2.86 -4.94
C THR A 54 -0.67 -4.24 -4.98
N ASN A 55 0.13 -4.50 -6.02
CA ASN A 55 0.95 -5.69 -6.14
C ASN A 55 2.44 -5.32 -6.14
N PHE A 56 3.27 -6.14 -5.49
CA PHE A 56 4.72 -5.91 -5.40
C PHE A 56 5.49 -6.41 -6.61
N ARG A 57 4.81 -6.58 -7.74
CA ARG A 57 5.43 -7.14 -8.95
C ARG A 57 6.41 -6.15 -9.61
N PRO A 58 6.13 -4.83 -9.68
CA PRO A 58 7.08 -3.89 -10.25
C PRO A 58 8.32 -3.72 -9.34
N PRO A 59 9.53 -3.65 -9.92
CA PRO A 59 10.74 -3.30 -9.18
C PRO A 59 10.58 -2.01 -8.36
N GLY A 60 11.15 -2.02 -7.16
CA GLY A 60 11.02 -0.90 -6.22
C GLY A 60 9.73 -0.88 -5.39
N SER A 61 8.82 -1.84 -5.61
CA SER A 61 7.70 -2.07 -4.70
C SER A 61 8.18 -2.88 -3.49
N SER A 62 7.77 -2.50 -2.28
CA SER A 62 8.23 -3.13 -1.04
C SER A 62 7.36 -2.72 0.15
N PHE A 63 7.77 -3.10 1.36
CA PHE A 63 7.28 -2.53 2.61
C PHE A 63 8.14 -1.35 3.07
N ALA A 64 7.51 -0.44 3.80
CA ALA A 64 8.17 0.64 4.52
C ALA A 64 7.74 0.65 5.99
N LEU A 65 8.58 1.23 6.85
CA LEU A 65 8.27 1.40 8.26
C LEU A 65 7.14 2.42 8.43
N ALA A 66 6.10 2.04 9.18
CA ALA A 66 5.07 2.96 9.66
C ALA A 66 5.41 3.36 11.10
N LEU A 67 5.64 4.66 11.35
CA LEU A 67 5.90 5.19 12.68
C LEU A 67 4.65 5.93 13.19
N LEU A 68 4.18 5.53 14.36
CA LEU A 68 3.12 6.25 15.06
C LEU A 68 3.77 7.27 16.00
N LEU A 69 3.52 8.55 15.77
CA LEU A 69 4.02 9.63 16.61
C LEU A 69 2.99 9.95 17.71
N PRO A 70 3.44 10.20 18.97
CA PRO A 70 2.55 10.70 20.01
C PRO A 70 1.99 12.07 19.63
N SER A 71 0.79 12.36 20.11
CA SER A 71 0.09 13.66 19.97
C SER A 71 0.63 14.73 20.90
#